data_AF-A0A841V7I0-F1
#
_entry.id   AF-A0A841V7I0-F1
#
_cell.length_a   1.000
_cell.length_b   1.000
_cell.length_c   1.000
_cell.angle_alpha   90.00
_cell.angle_beta   90.00
_cell.angle_gamma   90.00
#
_symmetry.space_group_name_H-M   'P 1'
#
loop_
_entity.id
_entity.type
_entity.pdbx_description
1 polymer ?
#
loop_
_entity_poly.entity_id
_entity_poly.type
_entity_poly.pdbx_seq_one_letter_code
_entity_poly.pdbx_strand_id
1 'polypeptide(L)'
;LELMKRGIREFSLAQGQEIIKSSLAAVAKTEVKPEDFFENIEKISGLLTKKDDSFYIFAHLSFQEYLASVQIQELNQEDLLIQNINHNWWAETIRLYAAKNDISNLILAAINNPNITSISLAMDCLEEGKSCSPEVRQRFNQLWIQGWENR
;
A
#
# COMPACT_ATOMS: atom_id res chain seq x y z
N LEU A 1 1.02 -7.09 2.20
CA LEU A 1 1.48 -6.03 3.13
C LEU A 1 2.93 -6.16 3.58
N GLU A 2 3.38 -7.35 4.00
CA GLU A 2 4.70 -7.51 4.67
C GLU A 2 5.91 -7.02 3.84
N LEU A 3 5.91 -7.27 2.52
CA LEU A 3 6.97 -6.76 1.63
C LEU A 3 7.02 -5.22 1.59
N MET A 4 5.85 -4.55 1.64
CA MET A 4 5.78 -3.09 1.72
C MET A 4 6.38 -2.57 3.02
N LYS A 5 6.06 -3.22 4.17
CA LYS A 5 6.65 -2.89 5.48
C LYS A 5 8.17 -3.01 5.49
N ARG A 6 8.70 -4.02 4.79
CA ARG A 6 10.14 -4.27 4.65
C ARG A 6 10.83 -3.38 3.61
N GLY A 7 10.09 -2.65 2.78
CA GLY A 7 10.67 -1.81 1.72
C GLY A 7 11.32 -2.61 0.59
N ILE A 8 10.86 -3.85 0.35
CA ILE A 8 11.46 -4.76 -0.64
C ILE A 8 10.46 -5.15 -1.72
N ARG A 9 11.01 -5.42 -2.91
CA ARG A 9 10.27 -5.97 -4.06
C ARG A 9 10.55 -7.45 -4.25
N GLU A 10 11.78 -7.84 -3.96
CA GLU A 10 12.30 -9.17 -4.21
C GLU A 10 12.42 -9.91 -2.89
N PHE A 11 12.05 -11.18 -2.90
CA PHE A 11 12.13 -12.04 -1.72
C PHE A 11 12.53 -13.44 -2.13
N SER A 12 13.36 -14.08 -1.31
CA SER A 12 13.69 -15.49 -1.48
C SER A 12 12.49 -16.38 -1.17
N LEU A 13 12.51 -17.63 -1.65
CA LEU A 13 11.50 -18.61 -1.30
C LEU A 13 11.31 -18.71 0.21
N ALA A 14 12.40 -18.86 0.97
CA ALA A 14 12.36 -18.96 2.43
C ALA A 14 11.65 -17.77 3.10
N GLN A 15 11.92 -16.54 2.67
CA GLN A 15 11.22 -15.35 3.16
C GLN A 15 9.73 -15.39 2.80
N GLY A 16 9.40 -15.76 1.56
CA GLY A 16 8.01 -15.90 1.13
C GLY A 16 7.25 -16.91 1.98
N GLN A 17 7.85 -18.07 2.25
CA GLN A 17 7.27 -19.13 3.07
C GLN A 17 7.00 -18.66 4.50
N GLU A 18 7.96 -17.99 5.12
CA GLU A 18 7.80 -17.41 6.45
C GLU A 18 6.60 -16.44 6.49
N ILE A 19 6.48 -15.57 5.48
CA ILE A 19 5.42 -14.56 5.40
C ILE A 19 4.04 -15.19 5.26
N ILE A 20 3.88 -16.20 4.39
CA ILE A 20 2.56 -16.77 4.07
C ILE A 20 2.15 -17.93 4.98
N LYS A 21 3.07 -18.51 5.76
CA LYS A 21 2.85 -19.76 6.51
C LYS A 21 1.52 -19.78 7.27
N SER A 22 1.27 -18.75 8.08
CA SER A 22 0.07 -18.68 8.91
C SER A 22 -1.20 -18.46 8.08
N SER A 23 -1.13 -17.60 7.06
CA SER A 23 -2.28 -17.32 6.18
C SER A 23 -2.64 -18.52 5.30
N LEU A 24 -1.64 -19.22 4.77
CA LEU A 24 -1.83 -20.41 3.95
C LEU A 24 -2.47 -21.53 4.76
N ALA A 25 -2.00 -21.77 5.99
CA ALA A 25 -2.58 -22.75 6.90
C ALA A 25 -4.04 -22.43 7.28
N ALA A 26 -4.40 -21.15 7.37
CA ALA A 26 -5.77 -20.73 7.70
C ALA A 26 -6.77 -20.92 6.55
N VAL A 27 -6.32 -20.93 5.29
CA VAL A 27 -7.18 -20.98 4.10
C VAL A 27 -7.15 -22.36 3.42
N ALA A 28 -6.04 -23.07 3.51
CA ALA A 28 -5.88 -24.36 2.84
C ALA A 28 -6.76 -25.44 3.52
N LYS A 29 -7.66 -26.05 2.73
CA LYS A 29 -8.52 -27.15 3.19
C LYS A 29 -7.74 -28.47 3.39
N THR A 30 -6.57 -28.56 2.76
CA THR A 30 -5.64 -29.69 2.81
C THR A 30 -4.23 -29.12 3.00
N GLU A 31 -3.29 -29.95 3.43
CA GLU A 31 -1.91 -29.52 3.55
C GLU A 31 -1.35 -29.11 2.18
N VAL A 32 -1.05 -27.82 2.02
CA VAL A 32 -0.40 -27.26 0.82
C VAL A 32 1.00 -26.86 1.24
N LYS A 33 2.01 -27.44 0.59
CA LYS A 33 3.39 -27.02 0.82
C LYS A 33 3.56 -25.61 0.25
N PRO A 34 4.17 -24.67 1.01
CA PRO A 34 4.42 -23.33 0.51
C PRO A 34 5.19 -23.29 -0.82
N GLU A 35 6.10 -24.22 -1.07
CA GLU A 35 6.82 -24.37 -2.33
C GLU A 35 5.87 -24.59 -3.51
N ASP A 36 4.94 -25.54 -3.36
CA ASP A 36 3.93 -25.84 -4.38
C ASP A 36 3.03 -24.62 -4.63
N PHE A 37 2.73 -23.84 -3.59
CA PHE A 37 1.96 -22.61 -3.74
C PHE A 37 2.70 -21.56 -4.59
N PHE A 38 3.98 -21.30 -4.31
CA PHE A 38 4.76 -20.33 -5.08
C PHE A 38 4.97 -20.79 -6.52
N GLU A 39 5.23 -22.08 -6.76
CA GLU A 39 5.35 -22.65 -8.10
C GLU A 39 4.04 -22.53 -8.89
N ASN A 40 2.90 -22.80 -8.25
CA ASN A 40 1.60 -22.65 -8.89
C ASN A 40 1.26 -21.19 -9.21
N ILE A 41 1.50 -20.26 -8.27
CA ILE A 41 1.27 -18.84 -8.52
C ILE A 41 2.15 -18.34 -9.67
N GLU A 42 3.42 -18.74 -9.71
CA GLU A 42 4.35 -18.41 -10.78
C GLU A 42 3.86 -18.93 -12.13
N LYS A 43 3.57 -20.23 -12.24
CA LYS A 43 3.29 -20.88 -13.52
C LYS A 43 1.88 -20.66 -14.06
N ILE A 44 0.89 -20.51 -13.18
CA ILE A 44 -0.52 -20.50 -13.57
C ILE A 44 -1.09 -19.08 -13.58
N SER A 45 -0.83 -18.30 -12.54
CA SER A 45 -1.47 -16.99 -12.37
C SER A 45 -0.71 -15.84 -13.02
N GLY A 46 0.62 -15.97 -13.16
CA GLY A 46 1.49 -14.88 -13.59
C GLY A 46 1.56 -13.70 -12.60
N LEU A 47 1.02 -13.83 -11.39
CA LEU A 47 1.04 -12.77 -10.38
C LEU A 47 2.45 -12.56 -9.82
N LEU A 48 3.17 -13.66 -9.59
CA LEU A 48 4.59 -13.66 -9.24
C LEU A 48 5.40 -14.17 -10.42
N THR A 49 6.62 -13.68 -10.56
CA THR A 49 7.62 -14.19 -11.48
C THR A 49 8.89 -14.56 -10.74
N LYS A 50 9.63 -15.53 -11.26
CA LYS A 50 11.03 -15.72 -10.88
C LYS A 50 11.88 -14.66 -11.55
N LYS A 51 12.65 -13.93 -10.75
CA LYS A 51 13.68 -13.02 -11.27
C LYS A 51 14.93 -13.80 -11.66
N ASP A 52 15.29 -14.77 -10.83
CA ASP A 52 16.35 -15.77 -11.04
C ASP A 52 15.99 -17.04 -10.23
N ASP A 53 16.92 -18.00 -10.13
CA ASP A 53 16.70 -19.25 -9.40
C ASP A 53 16.54 -19.06 -7.88
N SER A 54 16.82 -17.86 -7.35
CA SER A 54 16.84 -17.56 -5.91
C SER A 54 15.71 -16.63 -5.45
N PHE A 55 15.16 -15.79 -6.33
CA PHE A 55 14.23 -14.72 -5.95
C PHE A 55 12.92 -14.71 -6.74
N TYR A 56 11.86 -14.39 -6.00
CA TYR A 56 10.53 -14.07 -6.52
C TYR A 56 10.27 -12.56 -6.44
N ILE A 57 9.46 -12.07 -7.37
CA ILE A 57 8.96 -10.70 -7.42
C ILE A 57 7.51 -10.72 -7.92
N PHE A 58 6.70 -9.74 -7.55
CA PHE A 58 5.45 -9.50 -8.27
C PHE A 58 5.73 -9.09 -9.73
N ALA A 59 4.96 -9.63 -10.67
CA ALA A 59 5.11 -9.31 -12.09
C ALA A 59 5.08 -7.78 -12.35
N HIS A 60 4.27 -7.06 -11.57
CA HIS A 60 4.26 -5.61 -11.51
C HIS A 60 4.20 -5.13 -10.05
N LEU A 61 4.90 -4.03 -9.74
CA LEU A 61 4.89 -3.44 -8.41
C LEU A 61 3.47 -3.06 -7.95
N SER A 62 2.62 -2.63 -8.88
CA SER A 62 1.22 -2.28 -8.60
C SER A 62 0.40 -3.44 -8.01
N PHE A 63 0.74 -4.70 -8.29
CA PHE A 63 0.11 -5.83 -7.60
C PHE A 63 0.49 -5.88 -6.12
N GLN A 64 1.77 -5.66 -5.80
CA GLN A 64 2.25 -5.60 -4.42
C GLN A 64 1.57 -4.45 -3.66
N GLU A 65 1.49 -3.28 -4.28
CA GLU A 65 0.88 -2.07 -3.72
C GLU A 65 -0.64 -2.24 -3.54
N TYR A 66 -1.32 -2.80 -4.54
CA TYR A 66 -2.76 -3.08 -4.46
C TYR A 66 -3.10 -4.11 -3.40
N LEU A 67 -2.41 -5.25 -3.35
CA LEU A 67 -2.67 -6.27 -2.34
C LEU A 67 -2.33 -5.76 -0.93
N ALA A 68 -1.33 -4.88 -0.79
CA ALA A 68 -1.06 -4.20 0.46
C ALA A 68 -2.19 -3.23 0.86
N SER A 69 -2.72 -2.43 -0.06
CA SER A 69 -3.80 -1.49 0.23
C SER A 69 -5.10 -2.22 0.65
N VAL A 70 -5.44 -3.31 -0.03
CA VAL A 70 -6.57 -4.17 0.33
C VAL A 70 -6.39 -4.78 1.71
N GLN A 71 -5.21 -5.35 2.00
CA GLN A 71 -4.95 -5.96 3.31
C GLN A 71 -4.96 -4.92 4.45
N ILE A 72 -4.50 -3.68 4.20
CA ILE A 72 -4.59 -2.59 5.19
C ILE A 72 -6.04 -2.23 5.49
N GLN A 73 -6.88 -2.16 4.46
CA GLN A 73 -8.31 -1.91 4.61
C GLN A 73 -8.98 -3.03 5.43
N GLU A 74 -8.77 -4.28 5.07
CA GLU A 74 -9.37 -5.44 5.75
C GLU A 74 -8.96 -5.54 7.23
N LEU A 75 -7.73 -5.15 7.55
CA LEU A 75 -7.18 -5.19 8.91
C LEU A 75 -7.37 -3.88 9.68
N ASN A 76 -8.03 -2.86 9.10
CA ASN A 76 -8.19 -1.52 9.67
C ASN A 76 -6.84 -0.89 10.13
N GLN A 77 -5.78 -1.03 9.32
CA GLN A 77 -4.43 -0.54 9.65
C GLN A 77 -4.09 0.80 8.99
N GLU A 78 -5.05 1.72 8.88
CA GLU A 78 -4.85 3.05 8.26
C GLU A 78 -3.68 3.83 8.87
N ASP A 79 -3.45 3.68 10.18
CA ASP A 79 -2.33 4.30 10.89
C ASP A 79 -0.97 4.00 10.25
N LEU A 80 -0.81 2.83 9.61
CA LEU A 80 0.43 2.49 8.90
C LEU A 80 0.65 3.40 7.69
N LEU A 81 -0.41 3.77 6.98
CA LEU A 81 -0.35 4.69 5.85
C LEU A 81 -0.08 6.11 6.33
N ILE A 82 -0.73 6.53 7.42
CA ILE A 82 -0.49 7.82 8.08
C ILE A 82 0.98 7.97 8.48
N GLN A 83 1.56 6.96 9.12
CA GLN A 83 2.98 6.96 9.53
C GLN A 83 3.95 7.04 8.34
N ASN A 84 3.53 6.59 7.17
CA ASN A 84 4.36 6.55 5.96
C ASN A 84 3.94 7.56 4.88
N ILE A 85 3.08 8.52 5.20
CA ILE A 85 2.50 9.44 4.22
C ILE A 85 3.55 10.32 3.51
N ASN A 86 4.70 10.50 4.15
CA ASN A 86 5.84 11.26 3.65
C ASN A 86 6.84 10.41 2.82
N HIS A 87 6.58 9.11 2.63
CA HIS A 87 7.48 8.18 1.97
C HIS A 87 6.94 7.78 0.59
N ASN A 88 7.66 8.12 -0.48
CA ASN A 88 7.27 7.80 -1.87
C ASN A 88 6.99 6.32 -2.11
N TRP A 89 7.66 5.42 -1.39
CA TRP A 89 7.43 3.97 -1.46
C TRP A 89 5.97 3.57 -1.17
N TRP A 90 5.27 4.35 -0.34
CA TRP A 90 3.88 4.07 0.04
C TRP A 90 2.87 4.85 -0.80
N ALA A 91 3.30 5.79 -1.65
CA ALA A 91 2.40 6.72 -2.33
C ALA A 91 1.30 6.02 -3.13
N GLU A 92 1.66 5.00 -3.92
CA GLU A 92 0.67 4.28 -4.73
C GLU A 92 -0.23 3.38 -3.87
N THR A 93 0.30 2.76 -2.82
CA THR A 93 -0.52 2.01 -1.86
C THR A 93 -1.55 2.92 -1.17
N ILE A 94 -1.15 4.16 -0.85
CA ILE A 94 -2.03 5.18 -0.27
C ILE A 94 -3.10 5.62 -1.28
N ARG A 95 -2.76 5.88 -2.55
CA ARG A 95 -3.74 6.20 -3.60
C ARG A 95 -4.76 5.08 -3.79
N LEU A 96 -4.28 3.83 -3.92
CA LEU A 96 -5.14 2.66 -4.08
C LEU A 96 -6.05 2.43 -2.87
N TYR A 97 -5.57 2.72 -1.66
CA TYR A 97 -6.38 2.70 -0.44
C TYR A 97 -7.42 3.83 -0.45
N ALA A 98 -7.00 5.07 -0.75
CA ALA A 98 -7.83 6.27 -0.79
C ALA A 98 -9.02 6.12 -1.74
N ALA A 99 -8.81 5.54 -2.92
CA ALA A 99 -9.86 5.31 -3.92
C ALA A 99 -11.06 4.49 -3.39
N LYS A 100 -10.90 3.75 -2.28
CA LYS A 100 -11.94 2.89 -1.69
C LYS A 100 -12.40 3.33 -0.30
N ASN A 101 -11.75 4.32 0.32
CA ASN A 101 -11.93 4.67 1.73
C ASN A 101 -12.09 6.18 1.95
N ASP A 102 -12.56 6.54 3.14
CA ASP A 102 -12.54 7.94 3.56
C ASP A 102 -11.10 8.38 3.80
N ILE A 103 -10.71 9.53 3.25
CA ILE A 103 -9.33 10.01 3.29
C ILE A 103 -9.08 11.07 4.36
N SER A 104 -10.06 11.41 5.19
CA SER A 104 -9.98 12.57 6.09
C SER A 104 -8.75 12.50 7.00
N ASN A 105 -8.43 11.33 7.55
CA ASN A 105 -7.27 11.14 8.42
C ASN A 105 -5.94 11.24 7.66
N LEU A 106 -5.89 10.74 6.42
CA LEU A 106 -4.71 10.87 5.56
C LEU A 106 -4.44 12.34 5.22
N ILE A 107 -5.48 13.10 4.89
CA ILE A 107 -5.33 14.54 4.59
C ILE A 107 -4.90 15.31 5.85
N LEU A 108 -5.48 15.00 7.01
CA LEU A 108 -5.04 15.60 8.27
C LEU A 108 -3.57 15.28 8.58
N ALA A 109 -3.13 14.05 8.34
CA ALA A 109 -1.73 13.65 8.51
C ALA A 109 -0.79 14.44 7.60
N ALA A 110 -1.14 14.60 6.32
CA ALA A 110 -0.37 15.39 5.37
C ALA A 110 -0.29 16.87 5.77
N ILE A 111 -1.40 17.44 6.26
CA ILE A 111 -1.46 18.83 6.75
C ILE A 111 -0.60 19.03 8.00
N ASN A 112 -0.65 18.09 8.95
CA ASN A 112 0.01 18.24 10.25
C ASN A 112 1.53 18.06 10.16
N ASN A 113 2.04 17.36 9.15
CA ASN A 113 3.48 17.19 8.92
C ASN A 113 3.82 17.30 7.42
N PRO A 114 3.71 18.51 6.85
CA PRO A 114 3.71 18.70 5.41
C PRO A 114 5.10 18.55 4.80
N ASN A 115 5.18 17.81 3.70
CA ASN A 115 6.30 17.85 2.77
C ASN A 115 5.78 17.78 1.32
N ILE A 116 6.67 17.94 0.33
CA ILE A 116 6.27 17.92 -1.08
C ILE A 116 5.55 16.59 -1.44
N THR A 117 6.04 15.47 -0.92
CA THR A 117 5.44 14.14 -1.15
C THR A 117 4.03 14.03 -0.59
N SER A 118 3.83 14.30 0.71
CA SER A 118 2.52 14.15 1.36
C SER A 118 1.52 15.16 0.85
N ILE A 119 1.95 16.36 0.47
CA ILE A 119 1.05 17.36 -0.11
C ILE A 119 0.65 16.98 -1.54
N SER A 120 1.59 16.53 -2.38
CA SER A 120 1.25 15.97 -3.70
C SER A 120 0.28 14.81 -3.58
N LEU A 121 0.57 13.87 -2.68
CA LEU A 121 -0.26 12.71 -2.45
C LEU A 121 -1.65 13.09 -1.90
N ALA A 122 -1.73 14.08 -1.02
CA ALA A 122 -3.00 14.59 -0.50
C ALA A 122 -3.85 15.23 -1.61
N MET A 123 -3.24 15.94 -2.57
CA MET A 123 -3.96 16.45 -3.74
C MET A 123 -4.54 15.30 -4.57
N ASP A 124 -3.72 14.30 -4.93
CA ASP A 124 -4.17 13.14 -5.70
C ASP A 124 -5.32 12.41 -4.98
N CYS A 125 -5.18 12.23 -3.66
CA CYS A 125 -6.21 11.59 -2.83
C CYS A 125 -7.50 12.42 -2.75
N LEU A 126 -7.42 13.76 -2.76
CA LEU A 126 -8.62 14.62 -2.76
C LEU A 126 -9.39 14.58 -4.08
N GLU A 127 -8.71 14.25 -5.18
CA GLU A 127 -9.28 14.07 -6.52
C GLU A 127 -9.89 12.67 -6.70
N GLU A 128 -9.17 11.62 -6.29
CA GLU A 128 -9.51 10.22 -6.57
C GLU A 128 -10.12 9.47 -5.38
N GLY A 129 -10.03 10.02 -4.18
CA GLY A 129 -10.48 9.39 -2.95
C GLY A 129 -11.99 9.24 -2.88
N LYS A 130 -12.47 8.19 -2.20
CA LYS A 130 -13.90 7.87 -2.14
C LYS A 130 -14.71 8.95 -1.42
N SER A 131 -14.23 9.44 -0.28
CA SER A 131 -14.88 10.49 0.50
C SER A 131 -13.88 11.25 1.36
N CYS A 132 -14.20 12.49 1.71
CA CYS A 132 -13.44 13.31 2.65
C CYS A 132 -14.41 14.24 3.37
N SER A 133 -14.20 14.45 4.67
CA SER A 133 -14.99 15.42 5.44
C SER A 133 -14.88 16.82 4.80
N PRO A 134 -16.00 17.55 4.66
CA PRO A 134 -15.99 18.91 4.11
C PRO A 134 -15.03 19.85 4.87
N GLU A 135 -14.96 19.71 6.19
CA GLU A 135 -14.11 20.52 7.06
C GLU A 135 -12.62 20.26 6.81
N VAL A 136 -12.24 18.99 6.64
CA VAL A 136 -10.86 18.60 6.33
C VAL A 136 -10.46 19.10 4.94
N ARG A 137 -11.35 18.95 3.95
CA ARG A 137 -11.13 19.48 2.59
C ARG A 137 -10.95 20.99 2.60
N GLN A 138 -11.80 21.72 3.33
CA GLN A 138 -11.70 23.17 3.45
C GLN A 138 -10.38 23.59 4.12
N ARG A 139 -9.97 22.90 5.18
CA ARG A 139 -8.70 23.15 5.88
C ARG A 139 -7.50 22.96 4.96
N PHE A 140 -7.50 21.89 4.14
CA PHE A 140 -6.45 21.68 3.15
C PHE A 140 -6.36 22.85 2.16
N ASN A 141 -7.51 23.24 1.58
CA ASN A 141 -7.57 24.32 0.59
C ASN A 141 -7.09 25.67 1.16
N GLN A 142 -7.45 25.99 2.40
CA GLN A 142 -6.99 27.22 3.06
C GLN A 142 -5.46 27.27 3.20
N LEU A 143 -4.85 26.17 3.65
CA LEU A 143 -3.40 26.08 3.78
C LEU A 143 -2.69 26.11 2.43
N TRP A 144 -3.27 25.48 1.42
CA TRP A 144 -2.74 25.48 0.06
C TRP A 144 -2.71 26.90 -0.54
N ILE A 145 -3.82 27.64 -0.42
CA ILE A 145 -3.91 29.04 -0.89
C ILE A 145 -2.88 29.92 -0.16
N GLN A 146 -2.79 29.83 1.17
CA GLN A 146 -1.80 30.60 1.95
C GLN A 146 -0.36 30.24 1.60
N GLY A 147 -0.07 28.97 1.30
CA GLY A 147 1.26 28.53 0.87
C GLY A 147 1.68 29.05 -0.50
N TRP A 148 0.71 29.38 -1.36
CA TRP A 148 0.94 30.02 -2.66
C TRP A 148 1.04 31.55 -2.57
N GLU A 149 0.30 32.19 -1.67
CA GLU A 149 0.37 33.65 -1.47
C GLU A 149 1.69 34.10 -0.83
N ASN A 150 2.40 33.21 -0.13
CA ASN A 150 3.66 33.49 0.55
C ASN A 150 4.92 33.06 -0.23
N ARG A 151 4.81 32.76 -1.53
CA ARG A 151 5.93 32.49 -2.44
C ARG A 151 6.05 33.56 -3.51
#